data_AF-A0A1J9RS40-F1
#
_entry.id   AF-A0A1J9RS40-F1
#
_cell.length_a   1.000
_cell.length_b   1.000
_cell.length_c   1.000
_cell.angle_alpha   90.00
_cell.angle_beta   90.00
_cell.angle_gamma   90.00
#
_symmetry.space_group_name_H-M   'P 1'
#
loop_
_entity.id
_entity.type
_entity.pdbx_description
1 polymer ?
#
loop_
_entity_poly.entity_id
_entity_poly.type
_entity_poly.pdbx_seq_one_letter_code
_entity_poly.pdbx_strand_id
1 'polypeptide(L)'
;MASPGSSPRLIQPPTAGRILLTLVGLTTSLGCYLADWNDTHIYHPLWLPHAKFHNAQTMSMGLLLGLATLYHVWTPSPVVVNDDNVMTTTTTKATTIKSGADQSTTSMSTVAVRREAQLARLRTAVVLGGLYWVTQGSAYFYPGVAAFDEVPGREGEVQDPLLQAKLEVGMFALLGVGWVLEKRRIMRGE
;
A
#
# COMPACT_ATOMS: atom_id res chain seq x y z
N MET A 1 -15.80 22.06 37.04
CA MET A 1 -15.55 20.61 36.88
C MET A 1 -14.80 20.41 35.58
N ALA A 2 -13.51 20.07 35.65
CA ALA A 2 -12.67 19.86 34.48
C ALA A 2 -12.86 18.43 33.94
N SER A 3 -12.96 18.29 32.62
CA SER A 3 -13.06 17.00 31.92
C SER A 3 -11.81 16.16 32.18
N PRO A 4 -11.91 14.86 32.53
CA PRO A 4 -10.74 14.02 32.78
C PRO A 4 -9.92 13.89 31.50
N GLY A 5 -8.65 14.25 31.61
CA GLY A 5 -7.75 14.44 30.50
C GLY A 5 -7.64 13.23 29.57
N SER A 6 -7.70 13.50 28.28
CA SER A 6 -7.12 12.62 27.27
C SER A 6 -5.64 12.44 27.59
N SER A 7 -5.25 11.26 28.07
CA SER A 7 -3.85 10.91 28.24
C SER A 7 -3.10 11.21 26.94
N PRO A 8 -1.89 11.80 26.99
CA PRO A 8 -1.10 12.00 25.78
C PRO A 8 -0.95 10.64 25.08
N ARG A 9 -1.30 10.58 23.79
CA ARG A 9 -1.04 9.40 22.96
C ARG A 9 0.47 9.20 22.94
N LEU A 10 0.98 8.38 23.85
CA LEU A 10 2.33 7.84 23.75
C LEU A 10 2.44 7.23 22.35
N ILE A 11 3.42 7.69 21.57
CA ILE A 11 3.68 7.15 20.24
C ILE A 11 3.97 5.66 20.46
N GLN A 12 2.99 4.80 20.13
CA GLN A 12 3.21 3.37 20.24
C GLN A 12 4.31 2.97 19.25
N PRO A 13 5.26 2.12 19.67
CA PRO A 13 6.33 1.68 18.80
C PRO A 13 5.75 1.00 17.55
N PRO A 14 6.41 1.12 16.39
CA PRO A 14 5.98 0.43 15.18
C PRO A 14 5.90 -1.07 15.42
N THR A 15 4.76 -1.66 15.08
CA THR A 15 4.57 -3.11 15.09
C THR A 15 5.38 -3.74 13.96
N ALA A 16 5.79 -5.01 14.12
CA ALA A 16 6.53 -5.72 13.08
C ALA A 16 5.79 -5.70 11.73
N GLY A 17 4.46 -5.88 11.72
CA GLY A 17 3.66 -5.80 10.50
C GLY A 17 3.70 -4.43 9.81
N ARG A 18 3.62 -3.34 10.59
CA ARG A 18 3.80 -1.98 10.05
C ARG A 18 5.19 -1.72 9.51
N ILE A 19 6.23 -2.26 10.15
CA ILE A 19 7.61 -2.15 9.65
C ILE A 19 7.72 -2.80 8.27
N LEU A 20 7.22 -4.04 8.12
CA LEU A 20 7.26 -4.75 6.84
C LEU A 20 6.47 -4.00 5.75
N LEU A 21 5.27 -3.51 6.05
CA LEU A 21 4.47 -2.73 5.10
C LEU A 21 5.10 -1.36 4.79
N THR A 22 5.86 -0.79 5.74
CA THR A 22 6.65 0.43 5.51
C THR A 22 7.81 0.16 4.55
N LEU A 23 8.52 -0.95 4.73
CA LEU A 23 9.56 -1.38 3.79
C LEU A 23 8.95 -1.57 2.39
N VAL A 24 7.77 -2.19 2.26
CA VAL A 24 7.08 -2.30 0.98
C VAL A 24 6.78 -0.93 0.37
N GLY A 25 6.20 -0.01 1.15
CA GLY A 25 5.88 1.33 0.68
C GLY A 25 7.11 2.12 0.23
N LEU A 26 8.23 2.05 0.98
CA LEU A 26 9.48 2.73 0.65
C LEU A 26 10.17 2.12 -0.57
N THR A 27 10.26 0.79 -0.66
CA THR A 27 10.84 0.13 -1.84
C THR A 27 10.01 0.41 -3.08
N THR A 28 8.68 0.41 -2.97
CA THR A 28 7.80 0.71 -4.11
C THR A 28 7.95 2.17 -4.56
N SER A 29 8.12 3.12 -3.63
CA SER A 29 8.22 4.53 -3.97
C SER A 29 9.61 4.99 -4.44
N LEU A 30 10.68 4.47 -3.83
CA LEU A 30 12.05 4.88 -4.10
C LEU A 30 12.76 3.91 -5.06
N GLY A 31 12.42 2.63 -5.01
CA GLY A 31 13.07 1.58 -5.78
C GLY A 31 12.94 1.78 -7.28
N CYS A 32 11.80 2.28 -7.77
CA CYS A 32 11.63 2.63 -9.18
C CYS A 32 12.60 3.74 -9.64
N TYR A 33 12.86 4.75 -8.81
CA TYR A 33 13.86 5.78 -9.15
C TYR A 33 15.29 5.24 -9.09
N LEU A 34 15.60 4.39 -8.11
CA LEU A 34 16.93 3.77 -8.02
C LEU A 34 17.21 2.82 -9.20
N ALA A 35 16.19 2.08 -9.65
CA ALA A 35 16.30 1.13 -10.74
C ALA A 35 16.27 1.81 -12.13
N ASP A 36 15.48 2.88 -12.29
CA ASP A 36 15.15 3.40 -13.62
C ASP A 36 15.84 4.75 -13.92
N TRP A 37 16.40 5.44 -12.93
CA TRP A 37 17.09 6.73 -13.11
C TRP A 37 18.57 6.55 -13.49
N ASN A 38 18.84 5.88 -14.60
CA ASN A 38 20.19 5.61 -15.09
C ASN A 38 20.23 5.35 -16.61
N ASP A 39 21.44 5.05 -17.11
CA ASP A 39 21.73 4.80 -18.54
C ASP A 39 21.21 3.46 -19.07
N THR A 40 20.74 2.55 -18.21
CA THR A 40 20.06 1.32 -18.67
C THR A 40 18.56 1.54 -18.86
N HIS A 41 17.99 2.65 -18.37
CA HIS A 41 16.55 2.93 -18.43
C HIS A 41 16.25 4.34 -18.95
N ILE A 42 15.94 5.32 -18.09
CA ILE A 42 15.43 6.62 -18.54
C ILE A 42 16.39 7.36 -19.49
N TYR A 43 17.69 7.13 -19.36
CA TYR A 43 18.72 7.70 -20.23
C TYR A 43 19.20 6.77 -21.34
N HIS A 44 18.57 5.59 -21.50
CA HIS A 44 18.96 4.61 -22.51
C HIS A 44 19.01 5.23 -23.92
N PRO A 45 20.12 5.11 -24.65
CA PRO A 45 20.32 5.83 -25.91
C PRO A 45 19.44 5.30 -27.05
N LEU A 46 19.07 4.02 -27.01
CA LEU A 46 18.26 3.38 -28.06
C LEU A 46 16.75 3.40 -27.77
N TRP A 47 16.33 3.77 -26.56
CA TRP A 47 14.91 3.87 -26.26
C TRP A 47 14.29 5.04 -27.00
N LEU A 48 13.24 4.74 -27.78
CA LEU A 48 12.42 5.77 -28.40
C LEU A 48 11.80 6.68 -27.33
N PRO A 49 11.51 7.96 -27.63
CA PRO A 49 10.96 8.90 -26.66
C PRO A 49 9.71 8.38 -25.94
N HIS A 50 8.87 7.59 -26.60
CA HIS A 50 7.66 7.04 -26.01
C HIS A 50 7.92 5.94 -24.96
N ALA A 51 8.97 5.14 -25.12
CA ALA A 51 9.38 4.17 -24.09
C ALA A 51 9.84 4.89 -22.81
N LYS A 52 10.60 5.99 -22.97
CA LYS A 52 11.01 6.85 -21.85
C LYS A 52 9.81 7.50 -21.16
N PHE A 53 8.77 7.89 -21.91
CA PHE A 53 7.52 8.40 -21.35
C PHE A 53 6.84 7.36 -20.46
N HIS A 54 6.68 6.12 -20.94
CA HIS A 54 6.09 5.05 -20.14
C HIS A 54 6.96 4.66 -18.93
N ASN A 55 8.28 4.71 -19.04
CA ASN A 55 9.19 4.53 -17.90
C ASN A 55 9.01 5.64 -16.85
N ALA A 56 8.98 6.92 -17.26
CA ALA A 56 8.70 8.01 -16.32
C ALA A 56 7.30 7.89 -15.67
N GLN A 57 6.32 7.37 -16.42
CA GLN A 57 4.98 7.06 -15.91
C GLN A 57 5.02 5.95 -14.85
N THR A 58 5.74 4.84 -15.07
CA THR A 58 5.86 3.75 -14.08
C THR A 58 6.59 4.20 -12.82
N MET A 59 7.65 5.00 -12.96
CA MET A 59 8.38 5.58 -11.83
C MET A 59 7.47 6.46 -10.97
N SER A 60 6.72 7.37 -11.60
CA SER A 60 5.75 8.23 -10.91
C SER A 60 4.62 7.43 -10.26
N MET A 61 4.15 6.38 -10.92
CA MET A 61 3.13 5.48 -10.39
C MET A 61 3.64 4.72 -9.15
N GLY A 62 4.86 4.19 -9.18
CA GLY A 62 5.51 3.55 -8.03
C GLY A 62 5.63 4.49 -6.83
N LEU A 63 6.07 5.73 -7.06
CA LEU A 63 6.12 6.78 -6.03
C LEU A 63 4.75 7.00 -5.38
N LEU A 64 3.72 7.23 -6.19
CA LEU A 64 2.38 7.52 -5.67
C LEU A 64 1.76 6.31 -4.95
N LEU A 65 1.90 5.08 -5.48
CA LEU A 65 1.40 3.86 -4.84
C LEU A 65 2.13 3.58 -3.52
N GLY A 66 3.45 3.75 -3.48
CA GLY A 66 4.25 3.59 -2.27
C GLY A 66 3.87 4.61 -1.20
N LEU A 67 3.75 5.90 -1.56
CA LEU A 67 3.29 6.96 -0.65
C LEU A 67 1.87 6.73 -0.15
N ALA A 68 0.95 6.29 -1.01
CA ALA A 68 -0.42 5.97 -0.62
C ALA A 68 -0.47 4.75 0.33
N THR A 69 0.37 3.74 0.10
CA THR A 69 0.56 2.61 1.01
C THR A 69 1.00 3.09 2.38
N LEU A 70 2.06 3.91 2.45
CA LEU A 70 2.58 4.49 3.70
C LEU A 70 1.51 5.33 4.40
N TYR A 71 0.78 6.15 3.66
CA TYR A 71 -0.33 6.92 4.20
C TYR A 71 -1.34 6.00 4.91
N HIS A 72 -1.80 4.93 4.26
CA HIS A 72 -2.79 4.02 4.86
C HIS A 72 -2.25 3.18 6.03
N VAL A 73 -0.95 2.87 6.05
CA VAL A 73 -0.29 2.16 7.16
C VAL A 73 -0.24 3.03 8.42
N TRP A 74 0.04 4.33 8.26
CA TRP A 74 0.37 5.22 9.38
C TRP A 74 -0.78 6.14 9.82
N THR A 75 -1.79 6.32 8.99
CA THR A 75 -2.94 7.17 9.37
C THR A 75 -4.07 6.35 9.99
N PRO A 76 -4.55 6.74 11.19
CA PRO A 76 -5.66 6.07 11.86
C PRO A 76 -6.95 6.10 11.03
N SER A 77 -7.86 5.16 11.33
CA SER A 77 -9.19 5.18 10.74
C SER A 77 -10.03 6.33 11.30
N PRO A 78 -10.72 7.13 10.46
CA PRO A 78 -11.47 8.31 10.89
C PRO A 78 -12.79 7.97 11.61
N VAL A 79 -12.98 6.71 12.04
CA VAL A 79 -14.23 6.28 12.69
C VAL A 79 -14.37 6.95 14.05
N VAL A 80 -15.33 7.87 14.12
CA VAL A 80 -15.84 8.47 15.35
C VAL A 80 -17.08 7.67 15.75
N VAL A 81 -17.05 7.07 16.94
CA VAL A 81 -18.22 6.39 17.49
C VAL A 81 -18.75 7.25 18.63
N ASN A 82 -19.96 7.78 18.46
CA ASN A 82 -20.73 8.41 19.54
C ASN A 82 -21.58 7.34 20.19
N ASP A 83 -21.60 7.28 21.53
CA ASP A 83 -22.23 6.22 22.31
C ASP A 83 -23.74 6.06 22.06
N ASP A 84 -24.39 7.07 21.46
CA ASP A 84 -25.84 7.11 21.25
C ASP A 84 -26.29 6.73 19.82
N ASN A 85 -25.38 6.74 18.83
CA ASN A 85 -25.66 6.36 17.44
C ASN A 85 -24.34 6.13 16.70
N VAL A 86 -24.12 4.90 16.20
CA VAL A 86 -22.95 4.55 15.39
C VAL A 86 -23.02 5.30 14.05
N MET A 87 -22.41 6.49 13.98
CA MET A 87 -22.27 7.23 12.73
C MET A 87 -20.99 6.77 12.01
N THR A 88 -21.14 5.91 11.00
CA THR A 88 -20.03 5.58 10.10
C THR A 88 -19.88 6.76 9.13
N THR A 89 -18.86 7.59 9.34
CA THR A 89 -18.54 8.69 8.42
C THR A 89 -17.88 8.13 7.15
N THR A 90 -18.66 7.45 6.31
CA THR A 90 -18.28 7.24 4.91
C THR A 90 -18.63 8.55 4.19
N THR A 91 -17.60 9.26 3.71
CA THR A 91 -17.72 10.50 2.95
C THR A 91 -18.55 10.30 1.68
N THR A 92 -19.88 10.35 1.78
CA THR A 92 -20.81 10.65 0.69
C THR A 92 -22.10 11.16 1.33
N LYS A 93 -22.29 12.49 1.36
CA LYS A 93 -23.49 13.22 1.84
C LYS A 93 -24.12 12.69 3.14
N ALA A 94 -23.97 13.45 4.22
CA ALA A 94 -24.79 13.30 5.42
C ALA A 94 -26.28 13.51 5.07
N THR A 95 -26.99 12.41 4.83
CA THR A 95 -28.46 12.39 4.79
C THR A 95 -28.92 11.86 6.14
N THR A 96 -29.45 12.76 6.97
CA THR A 96 -30.13 12.41 8.21
C THR A 96 -31.39 11.60 7.88
N ILE A 97 -31.31 10.28 7.99
CA ILE A 97 -32.49 9.41 7.90
C ILE A 97 -33.13 9.34 9.29
N LYS A 98 -34.38 9.81 9.40
CA LYS A 98 -35.21 9.67 10.60
C LYS A 98 -35.50 8.19 10.85
N SER A 99 -35.29 7.76 12.09
CA SER A 99 -35.61 6.41 12.59
C SER A 99 -37.10 6.10 12.39
N GLY A 100 -37.38 5.21 11.45
CA GLY A 100 -38.66 4.54 11.25
C GLY A 100 -38.42 3.04 11.40
N ALA A 101 -39.26 2.41 12.22
CA ALA A 101 -39.16 1.04 12.69
C ALA A 101 -38.87 -0.01 11.59
N ASP A 102 -37.73 -0.70 11.72
CA ASP A 102 -37.55 -2.16 11.66
C ASP A 102 -36.06 -2.49 11.94
N GLN A 103 -35.65 -2.47 13.22
CA GLN A 103 -34.25 -2.72 13.62
C GLN A 103 -34.02 -4.21 13.94
N SER A 104 -34.19 -5.08 12.94
CA SER A 104 -33.75 -6.49 13.00
C SER A 104 -32.40 -6.72 12.31
N THR A 105 -31.69 -5.66 11.93
CA THR A 105 -30.33 -5.74 11.38
C THR A 105 -29.31 -5.50 12.49
N THR A 106 -28.59 -6.55 12.84
CA THR A 106 -27.47 -6.66 13.79
C THR A 106 -26.76 -5.34 14.09
N SER A 107 -27.03 -4.71 15.24
CA SER A 107 -26.23 -3.59 15.73
C SER A 107 -24.83 -4.10 16.08
N MET A 108 -23.84 -3.86 15.20
CA MET A 108 -22.46 -4.19 15.50
C MET A 108 -21.96 -3.33 16.67
N SER A 109 -21.26 -3.96 17.62
CA SER A 109 -20.65 -3.24 18.74
C SER A 109 -19.60 -2.24 18.27
N THR A 110 -19.38 -1.16 19.02
CA THR A 110 -18.35 -0.13 18.79
C THR A 110 -16.96 -0.73 18.50
N VAL A 111 -16.61 -1.81 19.20
CA VAL A 111 -15.34 -2.55 19.00
C VAL A 111 -15.30 -3.19 17.62
N ALA A 112 -16.39 -3.83 17.19
CA ALA A 112 -16.46 -4.48 15.88
C ALA A 112 -16.39 -3.47 14.73
N VAL A 113 -17.01 -2.30 14.88
CA VAL A 113 -16.94 -1.20 13.88
C VAL A 113 -15.52 -0.67 13.75
N ARG A 114 -14.83 -0.38 14.86
CA ARG A 114 -13.43 0.08 14.84
C ARG A 114 -12.50 -0.96 14.19
N ARG A 115 -12.70 -2.24 14.52
CA ARG A 115 -11.95 -3.36 13.96
C ARG A 115 -12.12 -3.44 12.44
N GLU A 116 -13.35 -3.40 11.94
CA GLU A 116 -13.60 -3.48 10.50
C GLU A 116 -12.98 -2.29 9.76
N ALA A 117 -13.03 -1.10 10.34
CA ALA A 117 -12.42 0.07 9.74
C ALA A 117 -10.87 0.00 9.72
N GLN A 118 -10.24 -0.58 10.74
CA GLN A 118 -8.80 -0.87 10.73
C GLN A 118 -8.45 -1.91 9.66
N LEU A 119 -9.25 -2.98 9.54
CA LEU A 119 -9.05 -4.00 8.52
C LEU A 119 -9.23 -3.44 7.11
N ALA A 120 -10.24 -2.60 6.88
CA ALA A 120 -10.48 -1.96 5.59
C ALA A 120 -9.27 -1.11 5.15
N ARG A 121 -8.72 -0.28 6.04
CA ARG A 121 -7.51 0.50 5.73
C ARG A 121 -6.30 -0.38 5.47
N LEU A 122 -6.12 -1.44 6.26
CA LEU A 122 -5.05 -2.40 6.04
C LEU A 122 -5.18 -3.08 4.67
N ARG A 123 -6.40 -3.44 4.25
CA ARG A 123 -6.66 -4.00 2.90
C ARG A 123 -6.28 -3.01 1.83
N THR A 124 -6.69 -1.74 1.98
CA THR A 124 -6.31 -0.68 1.04
C THR A 124 -4.80 -0.52 0.95
N ALA A 125 -4.07 -0.48 2.07
CA ALA A 125 -2.61 -0.42 2.07
C ALA A 125 -2.00 -1.60 1.32
N VAL A 126 -2.49 -2.82 1.57
CA VAL A 126 -1.96 -4.02 0.91
C VAL A 126 -2.25 -4.07 -0.58
N VAL A 127 -3.45 -3.66 -0.99
CA VAL A 127 -3.80 -3.58 -2.42
C VAL A 127 -2.92 -2.55 -3.11
N LEU A 128 -2.82 -1.32 -2.58
CA LEU A 128 -2.00 -0.27 -3.17
C LEU A 128 -0.52 -0.67 -3.23
N GLY A 129 0.01 -1.27 -2.17
CA GLY A 129 1.39 -1.72 -2.10
C GLY A 129 1.66 -2.90 -3.03
N GLY A 130 0.67 -3.77 -3.26
CA GLY A 130 0.78 -4.93 -4.14
C GLY A 130 0.58 -4.61 -5.62
N LEU A 131 -0.20 -3.57 -5.96
CA LEU A 131 -0.56 -3.26 -7.36
C LEU A 131 0.67 -3.09 -8.25
N TYR A 132 1.69 -2.37 -7.78
CA TYR A 132 2.94 -2.17 -8.54
C TYR A 132 3.60 -3.51 -8.88
N TRP A 133 3.80 -4.38 -7.89
CA TRP A 133 4.45 -5.69 -8.05
C TRP A 133 3.61 -6.67 -8.88
N VAL A 134 2.28 -6.62 -8.76
CA VAL A 134 1.38 -7.42 -9.63
C VAL A 134 1.52 -6.97 -11.08
N THR A 135 1.54 -5.66 -11.34
CA THR A 135 1.72 -5.16 -12.71
C THR A 135 3.11 -5.48 -13.25
N GLN A 136 4.15 -5.41 -12.42
CA GLN A 136 5.51 -5.77 -12.79
C GLN A 136 5.62 -7.27 -13.15
N GLY A 137 5.14 -8.15 -12.27
CA GLY A 137 5.12 -9.59 -12.54
C GLY A 137 4.25 -9.96 -13.74
N SER A 138 3.17 -9.20 -14.00
CA SER A 138 2.35 -9.41 -15.20
C SER A 138 3.07 -9.02 -16.50
N ALA A 139 4.09 -8.15 -16.44
CA ALA A 139 4.80 -7.67 -17.61
C ALA A 139 5.43 -8.82 -18.40
N TYR A 140 5.90 -9.88 -17.72
CA TYR A 140 6.48 -11.08 -18.34
C TYR A 140 5.57 -11.81 -19.33
N PHE A 141 4.26 -11.57 -19.30
CA PHE A 141 3.30 -12.25 -20.19
C PHE A 141 3.02 -11.48 -21.49
N TYR A 142 3.58 -10.28 -21.66
CA TYR A 142 3.39 -9.49 -22.87
C TYR A 142 4.48 -9.77 -23.91
N PRO A 143 4.16 -9.76 -25.22
CA PRO A 143 5.13 -10.10 -26.26
C PRO A 143 6.24 -9.05 -26.36
N GLY A 144 7.49 -9.51 -26.47
CA GLY A 144 8.66 -8.65 -26.70
C GLY A 144 9.17 -7.90 -25.46
N VAL A 145 8.69 -8.23 -24.27
CA VAL A 145 9.20 -7.69 -23.01
C VAL A 145 10.47 -8.40 -22.55
N ALA A 146 11.33 -7.67 -21.84
CA ALA A 146 12.47 -8.21 -21.13
C ALA A 146 12.58 -7.54 -19.77
N ALA A 147 13.13 -8.27 -18.79
CA ALA A 147 13.48 -7.68 -17.49
C ALA A 147 14.60 -6.64 -17.64
N PHE A 148 15.46 -6.84 -18.63
CA PHE A 148 16.64 -6.03 -18.86
C PHE A 148 16.87 -5.86 -20.35
N ASP A 149 17.23 -4.65 -20.76
CA ASP A 149 17.61 -4.33 -22.13
C ASP A 149 19.13 -4.35 -22.31
N GLU A 150 19.56 -4.71 -23.51
CA GLU A 150 20.96 -4.58 -23.92
C GLU A 150 21.34 -3.11 -24.06
N VAL A 151 22.38 -2.70 -23.36
CA VAL A 151 22.90 -1.33 -23.44
C VAL A 151 24.12 -1.28 -24.36
N PRO A 152 24.14 -0.40 -25.38
CA PRO A 152 25.30 -0.25 -26.24
C PRO A 152 26.58 0.05 -25.45
N GLY A 153 27.66 -0.66 -25.78
CA GLY A 153 28.95 -0.59 -25.09
C GLY A 153 29.02 -1.35 -23.76
N ARG A 154 27.95 -2.04 -23.36
CA ARG A 154 27.88 -2.89 -22.16
C ARG A 154 27.35 -4.29 -22.47
N GLU A 155 27.54 -4.75 -23.70
CA GLU A 155 27.05 -6.05 -24.19
C GLU A 155 27.68 -7.24 -23.43
N GLY A 156 28.81 -7.04 -22.76
CA GLY A 156 29.47 -8.03 -21.91
C GLY A 156 28.98 -8.09 -20.45
N GLU A 157 28.10 -7.17 -20.03
CA GLU A 157 27.55 -7.17 -18.68
C GLU A 157 26.46 -8.25 -18.54
N VAL A 158 26.76 -9.31 -17.78
CA VAL A 158 25.79 -10.36 -17.50
C VAL A 158 24.91 -9.92 -16.34
N GLN A 159 23.63 -9.71 -16.62
CA GLN A 159 22.61 -9.44 -15.60
C GLN A 159 21.90 -10.74 -15.22
N ASP A 160 21.63 -10.95 -13.93
CA ASP A 160 20.91 -12.14 -13.46
C ASP A 160 19.46 -12.07 -13.97
N PRO A 161 19.04 -12.95 -14.90
CA PRO A 161 17.72 -12.87 -15.54
C PRO A 161 16.57 -13.09 -14.55
N LEU A 162 16.86 -13.64 -13.36
CA LEU A 162 15.87 -13.88 -12.31
C LEU A 162 15.89 -12.81 -11.22
N LEU A 163 16.75 -11.79 -11.31
CA LEU A 163 16.87 -10.77 -10.26
C LEU A 163 15.54 -10.08 -9.98
N GLN A 164 14.83 -9.67 -11.03
CA GLN A 164 13.51 -9.05 -10.90
C GLN A 164 12.49 -10.00 -10.26
N ALA A 165 12.42 -11.26 -10.71
CA ALA A 165 11.54 -12.26 -10.11
C ALA A 165 11.86 -12.52 -8.63
N LYS A 166 13.14 -12.56 -8.24
CA LYS A 166 13.57 -12.71 -6.84
C LYS A 166 13.12 -11.52 -5.99
N LEU A 167 13.25 -10.30 -6.51
CA LEU A 167 12.77 -9.09 -5.84
C LEU A 167 11.24 -9.15 -5.67
N GLU A 168 10.49 -9.46 -6.73
CA GLU A 168 9.04 -9.61 -6.67
C GLU A 168 8.59 -10.61 -5.60
N VAL A 169 9.18 -11.81 -5.57
CA VAL A 169 8.89 -12.82 -4.55
C VAL A 169 9.17 -12.28 -3.14
N GLY A 170 10.29 -11.58 -2.96
CA GLY A 170 10.62 -10.92 -1.69
C GLY A 170 9.57 -9.88 -1.28
N MET A 171 9.11 -9.06 -2.22
CA MET A 171 8.12 -8.03 -1.96
C MET A 171 6.74 -8.62 -1.64
N PHE A 172 6.31 -9.67 -2.33
CA PHE A 172 5.09 -10.39 -1.99
C PHE A 172 5.19 -11.07 -0.63
N ALA A 173 6.36 -11.60 -0.26
CA ALA A 173 6.57 -12.17 1.07
C ALA A 173 6.48 -11.11 2.17
N LEU A 174 7.14 -9.96 2.02
CA LEU A 174 7.05 -8.84 2.96
C LEU A 174 5.60 -8.34 3.10
N LEU A 175 4.90 -8.16 1.98
CA LEU A 175 3.52 -7.71 1.95
C LEU A 175 2.58 -8.72 2.63
N GLY A 176 2.71 -10.01 2.30
CA GLY A 176 1.89 -11.10 2.85
C GLY A 176 2.12 -11.31 4.35
N VAL A 177 3.38 -11.31 4.79
CA VAL A 177 3.71 -11.43 6.23
C VAL A 177 3.24 -10.18 6.98
N GLY A 178 3.48 -8.99 6.44
CA GLY A 178 3.00 -7.72 7.01
C GLY A 178 1.48 -7.70 7.21
N TRP A 179 0.73 -8.13 6.19
CA TRP A 179 -0.72 -8.32 6.25
C TRP A 179 -1.14 -9.28 7.37
N VAL A 180 -0.54 -10.47 7.43
CA VAL A 180 -0.90 -11.50 8.41
C VAL A 180 -0.65 -11.01 9.84
N LEU A 181 0.49 -10.35 10.08
CA LEU A 181 0.83 -9.82 11.41
C LEU A 181 -0.14 -8.71 11.84
N GLU A 182 -0.39 -7.71 10.98
CA GLU A 182 -1.31 -6.62 11.32
C GLU A 182 -2.75 -7.09 11.46
N LYS A 183 -3.22 -8.00 10.58
CA LYS A 183 -4.54 -8.60 10.70
C LYS A 183 -4.68 -9.31 12.04
N ARG A 184 -3.68 -10.11 12.44
CA ARG A 184 -3.70 -10.82 13.73
C ARG A 184 -3.75 -9.85 14.92
N ARG A 185 -2.96 -8.77 14.89
CA ARG A 185 -2.97 -7.72 15.93
C ARG A 185 -4.36 -7.09 16.08
N ILE A 186 -4.95 -6.64 14.97
CA ILE A 186 -6.30 -6.03 14.92
C ILE A 186 -7.38 -7.00 15.44
N MET A 187 -7.27 -8.29 15.11
CA MET A 187 -8.20 -9.30 15.59
C MET A 187 -8.08 -9.57 17.10
N ARG A 188 -6.87 -9.44 17.67
CA ARG A 188 -6.62 -9.56 19.13
C ARG A 188 -7.03 -8.32 19.92
N GLY A 189 -7.23 -7.17 19.24
CA GLY A 189 -7.56 -5.90 19.91
C GLY A 189 -6.34 -5.19 20.52
N GLU A 190 -5.15 -5.59 20.08
CA GLU A 190 -3.87 -4.93 20.35
C GLU A 190 -3.65 -3.75 19.39
#